data_AF-A0A139D232-F1
#
_entry.id   AF-A0A139D232-F1
#
_cell.length_a   1.000
_cell.length_b   1.000
_cell.length_c   1.000
_cell.angle_alpha   90.00
_cell.angle_beta   90.00
_cell.angle_gamma   90.00
#
_symmetry.space_group_name_H-M   'P 1'
#
loop_
_entity.id
_entity.type
_entity.pdbx_description
1 polymer ?
#
loop_
_entity_poly.entity_id
_entity_poly.type
_entity_poly.pdbx_seq_one_letter_code
_entity_poly.pdbx_strand_id
1 'polypeptide(L)'
;MYLERVLCRNFRNFEELMIDLNPNLNIFLGANGQGKTNFLESIYLMATANSHRSSITSEMISWDQEKALVQLLLRRREGKIKLAMRLDKGGRQVEINDNPLDKVKELLGYLNAVLFSPEDLKLVKEGPSHRREFIDLEISQVSRYYNHLLSKYDHILKQRNNLLKSIRDRKSTDREMLSVWDEQLAAVGSKIILKRIEVIDKLKILARLSQRKITEGKENLELEYDISLNNFSKKLGEAELRELFIDSLIAKRDQEISR
;
A
#
# COMPACT_ATOMS: atom_id res chain seq x y z
N MET A 1 19.97 -7.95 2.71
CA MET A 1 19.46 -7.92 1.33
C MET A 1 19.89 -6.60 0.73
N TYR A 2 20.36 -6.57 -0.51
CA TYR A 2 20.59 -5.31 -1.23
C TYR A 2 20.16 -5.44 -2.70
N LEU A 3 19.90 -4.30 -3.33
CA LEU A 3 19.60 -4.20 -4.76
C LEU A 3 20.93 -4.22 -5.53
N GLU A 4 21.18 -5.29 -6.28
CA GLU A 4 22.43 -5.49 -7.03
C GLU A 4 22.39 -4.81 -8.39
N ARG A 5 21.26 -4.88 -9.10
CA ARG A 5 21.12 -4.30 -10.45
C ARG A 5 19.71 -3.78 -10.69
N VAL A 6 19.63 -2.69 -11.44
CA VAL A 6 18.39 -2.15 -12.01
C VAL A 6 18.51 -2.16 -13.53
N LEU A 7 17.50 -2.65 -14.21
CA LEU A 7 17.34 -2.55 -15.66
C LEU A 7 15.98 -1.91 -15.96
N CYS A 8 15.99 -0.86 -16.76
CA CYS A 8 14.79 -0.22 -17.28
C CYS A 8 14.86 -0.19 -18.80
N ARG A 9 13.76 -0.52 -19.47
CA ARG A 9 13.59 -0.34 -20.92
C ARG A 9 12.27 0.36 -21.18
N ASN A 10 12.30 1.41 -22.00
CA ASN A 10 11.16 2.25 -22.34
C ASN A 10 10.36 2.74 -21.11
N PHE A 11 11.02 2.93 -19.97
CA PHE A 11 10.37 3.39 -18.74
C PHE A 11 10.60 4.89 -18.58
N ARG A 12 9.52 5.68 -18.58
CA ARG A 12 9.57 7.15 -18.52
C ARG A 12 10.48 7.72 -19.62
N ASN A 13 11.63 8.28 -19.26
CA ASN A 13 12.59 8.87 -20.19
C ASN A 13 13.79 7.94 -20.51
N PHE A 14 13.74 6.67 -20.09
CA PHE A 14 14.80 5.70 -20.36
C PHE A 14 14.44 4.83 -21.56
N GLU A 15 15.20 4.93 -22.66
CA GLU A 15 15.16 3.95 -23.75
C GLU A 15 15.72 2.61 -23.26
N GLU A 16 16.97 2.61 -22.78
CA GLU A 16 17.57 1.52 -22.04
C GLU A 16 18.48 2.05 -20.94
N LEU A 17 18.36 1.49 -19.74
CA LEU A 17 19.21 1.79 -18.60
C LEU A 17 19.57 0.48 -17.90
N MET A 18 20.86 0.26 -17.64
CA MET A 18 21.34 -0.85 -16.82
C MET A 18 22.40 -0.33 -15.86
N ILE A 19 22.14 -0.44 -14.56
CA ILE A 19 23.05 0.03 -13.52
C ILE A 19 23.27 -1.09 -12.49
N ASP A 20 24.53 -1.44 -12.28
CA ASP A 20 24.98 -2.22 -11.12
C ASP A 20 25.22 -1.28 -9.95
N LEU A 21 24.66 -1.61 -8.78
CA LEU A 21 24.70 -0.76 -7.59
C LEU A 21 25.72 -1.26 -6.57
N ASN A 22 26.33 -0.31 -5.87
CA ASN A 22 27.06 -0.59 -4.65
C ASN A 22 26.07 -1.06 -3.56
N PRO A 23 26.41 -2.08 -2.74
CA PRO A 23 25.53 -2.56 -1.68
C PRO A 23 25.22 -1.52 -0.58
N ASN A 24 26.02 -0.45 -0.50
CA ASN A 24 25.88 0.58 0.53
C ASN A 24 25.34 1.90 -0.05
N LEU A 25 26.23 2.81 -0.45
CA LEU A 25 25.88 4.16 -0.89
C LEU A 25 26.02 4.30 -2.39
N ASN A 26 24.97 4.80 -3.03
CA ASN A 26 24.94 5.13 -4.45
C ASN A 26 24.54 6.60 -4.58
N ILE A 27 25.37 7.39 -5.25
CA ILE A 27 25.14 8.83 -5.45
C ILE A 27 24.90 9.06 -6.95
N PHE A 28 23.73 9.58 -7.29
CA PHE A 28 23.36 9.91 -8.66
C PHE A 28 23.40 11.42 -8.87
N LEU A 29 24.34 11.88 -9.69
CA LEU A 29 24.55 13.29 -10.01
C LEU A 29 24.08 13.59 -11.43
N GLY A 30 23.58 14.80 -11.65
CA GLY A 30 23.16 15.27 -12.97
C GLY A 30 22.17 16.42 -12.88
N ALA A 31 21.92 17.09 -14.01
CA ALA A 31 20.95 18.17 -14.10
C ALA A 31 19.51 17.70 -13.78
N ASN A 32 18.62 18.66 -13.50
CA ASN A 32 17.19 18.36 -13.37
C ASN A 32 16.62 17.82 -14.69
N GLY A 33 15.62 16.95 -14.61
CA GLY A 33 15.01 16.32 -15.79
C GLY A 33 15.78 15.13 -16.39
N GLN A 34 17.00 14.83 -15.92
CA GLN A 34 17.83 13.73 -16.46
C GLN A 34 17.38 12.31 -16.03
N GLY A 35 16.23 12.17 -15.36
CA GLY A 35 15.69 10.87 -14.97
C GLY A 35 16.11 10.34 -13.59
N LYS A 36 16.85 11.11 -12.77
CA LYS A 36 17.18 10.70 -11.38
C LYS A 36 15.94 10.27 -10.57
N THR A 37 14.88 11.07 -10.64
CA THR A 37 13.60 10.74 -9.99
C THR A 37 12.92 9.53 -10.65
N ASN A 38 13.01 9.38 -11.97
CA ASN A 38 12.46 8.22 -12.67
C ASN A 38 13.18 6.92 -12.29
N PHE A 39 14.49 6.98 -12.01
CA PHE A 39 15.26 5.84 -11.51
C PHE A 39 14.82 5.43 -10.10
N LEU A 40 14.65 6.40 -9.19
CA LEU A 40 14.11 6.10 -7.86
C LEU A 40 12.66 5.60 -7.94
N GLU A 41 11.86 6.16 -8.86
CA GLU A 41 10.51 5.71 -9.15
C GLU A 41 10.46 4.25 -9.61
N SER A 42 11.37 3.82 -10.49
CA SER A 42 11.39 2.43 -10.96
C SER A 42 11.69 1.45 -9.84
N ILE A 43 12.58 1.80 -8.91
CA ILE A 43 12.88 0.98 -7.73
C ILE A 43 11.68 0.95 -6.79
N TYR A 44 11.11 2.12 -6.48
CA TYR A 44 10.00 2.23 -5.54
C TYR A 44 8.72 1.56 -6.07
N LEU A 45 8.46 1.65 -7.37
CA LEU A 45 7.38 0.93 -8.06
C LEU A 45 7.49 -0.58 -7.84
N MET A 46 8.70 -1.13 -7.89
CA MET A 46 8.95 -2.56 -7.68
C MET A 46 8.89 -2.97 -6.20
N ALA A 47 9.04 -2.02 -5.27
CA ALA A 47 8.87 -2.28 -3.84
C ALA A 47 7.40 -2.24 -3.41
N THR A 48 6.61 -1.34 -4.01
CA THR A 48 5.25 -1.01 -3.55
C THR A 48 4.15 -1.44 -4.52
N ALA A 49 4.51 -1.99 -5.67
CA ALA A 49 3.61 -2.29 -6.80
C ALA A 49 2.88 -1.06 -7.37
N ASN A 50 3.18 0.16 -6.90
CA ASN A 50 2.51 1.40 -7.26
C ASN A 50 3.53 2.52 -7.51
N SER A 51 3.25 3.40 -8.47
CA SER A 51 4.02 4.64 -8.61
C SER A 51 3.44 5.69 -7.68
N HIS A 52 4.33 6.44 -7.03
CA HIS A 52 3.98 7.60 -6.20
C HIS A 52 3.49 8.79 -7.03
N ARG A 53 3.74 8.79 -8.36
CA ARG A 53 3.39 9.90 -9.27
C ARG A 53 2.11 9.65 -10.04
N SER A 54 1.83 8.41 -10.45
CA SER A 54 0.65 8.08 -11.25
C SER A 54 0.19 6.64 -11.07
N SER A 55 -1.12 6.44 -11.02
CA SER A 55 -1.73 5.11 -11.10
C SER A 55 -1.87 4.61 -12.54
N ILE A 56 -1.74 5.49 -13.54
CA ILE A 56 -1.95 5.17 -14.95
C ILE A 56 -0.69 4.53 -15.54
N THR A 57 -0.79 3.25 -15.92
CA THR A 57 0.34 2.48 -16.44
C THR A 57 0.94 3.09 -17.71
N SER A 58 0.11 3.60 -18.63
CA SER A 58 0.61 4.20 -19.89
C SER A 58 1.49 5.43 -19.67
N GLU A 59 1.32 6.15 -18.55
CA GLU A 59 2.18 7.29 -18.23
C GLU A 59 3.60 6.86 -17.80
N MET A 60 3.78 5.59 -17.42
CA MET A 60 5.08 5.03 -17.06
C MET A 60 5.87 4.55 -18.29
N ILE A 61 5.21 4.42 -19.44
CA ILE A 61 5.81 3.98 -20.70
C ILE A 61 6.36 5.21 -21.43
N SER A 62 7.55 5.08 -22.01
CA SER A 62 8.16 6.11 -22.85
C SER A 62 7.25 6.49 -24.02
N TRP A 63 7.36 7.74 -24.48
CA TRP A 63 6.62 8.21 -25.64
C TRP A 63 6.92 7.34 -26.86
N ASP A 64 5.89 7.14 -27.69
CA ASP A 64 5.91 6.32 -28.89
C ASP A 64 6.25 4.83 -28.67
N GLN A 65 6.25 4.36 -27.42
CA GLN A 65 6.45 2.95 -27.08
C GLN A 65 5.14 2.30 -26.62
N GLU A 66 4.98 1.02 -26.94
CA GLU A 66 3.79 0.24 -26.52
C GLU A 66 4.01 -0.50 -25.20
N LYS A 67 5.28 -0.76 -24.86
CA LYS A 67 5.67 -1.60 -23.73
C LYS A 67 6.89 -1.05 -23.02
N ALA A 68 6.95 -1.26 -21.71
CA ALA A 68 8.10 -0.97 -20.88
C ALA A 68 8.44 -2.15 -19.95
N LEU A 69 9.67 -2.19 -19.47
CA LEU A 69 10.17 -3.19 -18.54
C LEU A 69 10.96 -2.52 -17.43
N VAL A 70 10.67 -2.89 -16.19
CA VAL A 70 11.53 -2.62 -15.03
C VAL A 70 11.94 -3.96 -14.44
N GLN A 71 13.23 -4.20 -14.26
CA GLN A 71 13.77 -5.42 -13.69
C GLN A 71 14.78 -5.10 -12.59
N LEU A 72 14.63 -5.75 -11.44
CA LEU A 72 15.54 -5.65 -10.31
C LEU A 72 16.20 -7.01 -10.06
N LEU A 73 17.51 -7.00 -9.85
CA LEU A 73 18.25 -8.13 -9.30
C LEU A 73 18.56 -7.85 -7.83
N LEU A 74 17.98 -8.62 -6.93
CA LEU A 74 18.21 -8.53 -5.49
C LEU A 74 19.17 -9.61 -5.04
N ARG A 75 20.07 -9.27 -4.12
CA ARG A 75 20.89 -10.24 -3.39
C ARG A 75 20.39 -10.41 -1.97
N ARG A 76 19.97 -11.62 -1.62
CA ARG A 76 19.58 -12.05 -0.26
C ARG A 76 20.61 -13.03 0.31
N ARG A 77 20.41 -13.45 1.56
CA ARG A 77 21.26 -14.46 2.20
C ARG A 77 21.14 -15.82 1.50
N GLU A 78 19.94 -16.13 1.03
CA GLU A 78 19.57 -17.40 0.40
C GLU A 78 19.93 -17.45 -1.10
N GLY A 79 20.32 -16.32 -1.70
CA GLY A 79 20.69 -16.24 -3.12
C GLY A 79 20.18 -14.99 -3.82
N LYS A 80 20.16 -15.04 -5.15
CA LYS A 80 19.67 -13.96 -6.00
C LYS A 80 18.18 -14.13 -6.28
N ILE A 81 17.45 -13.02 -6.31
CA ILE A 81 16.04 -12.96 -6.72
C ILE A 81 15.93 -11.94 -7.85
N LYS A 82 15.36 -12.35 -8.97
CA LYS A 82 15.02 -11.46 -10.08
C LYS A 82 13.54 -11.09 -9.97
N LEU A 83 13.26 -9.79 -9.92
CA LEU A 83 11.91 -9.25 -10.02
C LEU A 83 11.80 -8.53 -11.36
N ALA A 84 10.71 -8.74 -12.10
CA ALA A 84 10.43 -8.02 -13.33
C ALA A 84 8.99 -7.53 -13.35
N MET A 85 8.77 -6.33 -13.87
CA MET A 85 7.46 -5.78 -14.14
C MET A 85 7.41 -5.32 -15.59
N ARG A 86 6.53 -5.94 -16.37
CA ARG A 86 6.19 -5.56 -17.74
C ARG A 86 4.97 -4.65 -17.69
N LEU A 87 5.05 -3.56 -18.44
CA LEU A 87 4.01 -2.54 -18.53
C LEU A 87 3.56 -2.45 -19.98
N ASP A 88 2.26 -2.47 -20.21
CA ASP A 88 1.65 -2.25 -21.52
C ASP A 88 0.26 -1.60 -21.40
N LYS A 89 -0.45 -1.43 -22.52
CA LYS A 89 -1.82 -0.88 -22.53
C LYS A 89 -2.83 -1.75 -21.76
N GLY A 90 -2.56 -3.05 -21.60
CA GLY A 90 -3.40 -3.99 -20.86
C GLY A 90 -3.17 -3.97 -19.34
N GLY A 91 -2.05 -3.39 -18.89
CA GLY A 91 -1.77 -3.15 -17.48
C GLY A 91 -0.35 -3.55 -17.08
N ARG A 92 -0.23 -4.18 -15.91
CA ARG A 92 1.05 -4.56 -15.31
C ARG A 92 1.09 -6.07 -15.11
N GLN A 93 2.15 -6.70 -15.59
CA GLN A 93 2.46 -8.11 -15.31
C GLN A 93 3.75 -8.17 -14.51
N VAL A 94 3.76 -8.95 -13.43
CA VAL A 94 4.93 -9.08 -12.54
C VAL A 94 5.42 -10.51 -12.57
N GLU A 95 6.73 -10.70 -12.59
CA GLU A 95 7.40 -11.99 -12.56
C GLU A 95 8.45 -12.04 -11.43
N ILE A 96 8.58 -13.21 -10.81
CA ILE A 96 9.63 -13.53 -9.84
C ILE A 96 10.41 -14.72 -10.35
N ASN A 97 11.70 -14.53 -10.61
CA ASN A 97 12.56 -15.54 -11.25
C ASN A 97 11.89 -16.13 -12.50
N ASP A 98 11.36 -15.27 -13.36
CA ASP A 98 10.65 -15.62 -14.61
C ASP A 98 9.29 -16.33 -14.44
N ASN A 99 8.79 -16.47 -13.21
CA ASN A 99 7.47 -17.02 -12.95
C ASN A 99 6.46 -15.86 -12.75
N PRO A 100 5.39 -15.77 -13.55
CA PRO A 100 4.40 -14.72 -13.42
C PRO A 100 3.62 -14.86 -12.11
N LEU A 101 3.27 -13.72 -11.51
CA LEU A 101 2.34 -13.64 -10.38
C LEU A 101 0.91 -13.48 -10.88
N ASP A 102 -0.05 -14.05 -10.15
CA ASP A 102 -1.48 -13.89 -10.42
C ASP A 102 -1.93 -12.45 -10.17
N LYS A 103 -1.33 -11.78 -9.17
CA LYS A 103 -1.67 -10.41 -8.75
C LYS A 103 -0.42 -9.57 -8.53
N VAL A 104 -0.42 -8.36 -9.08
CA VAL A 104 0.66 -7.37 -8.90
C VAL A 104 0.95 -7.11 -7.40
N LYS A 105 -0.07 -7.06 -6.55
CA LYS A 105 0.07 -6.84 -5.10
C LYS A 105 0.86 -7.94 -4.37
N GLU A 106 1.05 -9.12 -4.96
CA GLU A 106 1.87 -10.19 -4.39
C GLU A 106 3.37 -9.89 -4.45
N LEU A 107 3.77 -8.86 -5.20
CA LEU A 107 5.13 -8.33 -5.21
C LEU A 107 5.55 -7.72 -3.85
N LEU A 108 4.58 -7.27 -3.03
CA LEU A 108 4.85 -6.63 -1.75
C LEU A 108 5.63 -7.57 -0.80
N GLY A 109 6.72 -7.04 -0.23
CA GLY A 109 7.61 -7.77 0.67
C GLY A 109 8.74 -8.55 -0.03
N TYR A 110 8.86 -8.48 -1.35
CA TYR A 110 10.06 -8.94 -2.06
C TYR A 110 11.18 -7.90 -2.06
N LEU A 111 10.82 -6.62 -2.07
CA LEU A 111 11.73 -5.50 -1.83
C LEU A 111 11.08 -4.57 -0.82
N ASN A 112 11.80 -4.24 0.24
CA ASN A 112 11.38 -3.25 1.21
C ASN A 112 12.14 -1.97 0.89
N ALA A 113 11.41 -0.88 0.66
CA ALA A 113 12.02 0.41 0.34
C ALA A 113 11.25 1.53 1.05
N VAL A 114 12.01 2.53 1.49
CA VAL A 114 11.48 3.79 1.99
C VAL A 114 11.93 4.88 1.02
N LEU A 115 10.98 5.61 0.47
CA LEU A 115 11.24 6.78 -0.36
C LEU A 115 11.01 8.03 0.48
N PHE A 116 12.01 8.89 0.56
CA PHE A 116 11.87 10.23 1.12
C PHE A 116 11.62 11.19 -0.03
N SER A 117 10.47 11.86 -0.01
CA SER A 117 10.02 12.71 -1.11
C SER A 117 9.37 14.00 -0.60
N PRO A 118 9.34 15.08 -1.41
CA PRO A 118 8.53 16.25 -1.08
C PRO A 118 7.03 15.93 -0.93
N GLU A 119 6.56 14.84 -1.53
CA GLU A 119 5.17 14.39 -1.41
C GLU A 119 4.82 13.89 0.00
N ASP A 120 5.82 13.56 0.84
CA ASP A 120 5.61 13.09 2.21
C ASP A 120 4.88 14.14 3.09
N LEU A 121 4.94 15.43 2.70
CA LEU A 121 4.16 16.50 3.34
C LEU A 121 2.64 16.27 3.26
N LYS A 122 2.17 15.49 2.29
CA LYS A 122 0.77 15.11 2.15
C LYS A 122 0.28 14.30 3.35
N LEU A 123 1.16 13.55 4.02
CA LEU A 123 0.78 12.81 5.23
C LEU A 123 0.21 13.74 6.32
N VAL A 124 0.76 14.95 6.40
CA VAL A 124 0.37 15.99 7.36
C VAL A 124 -0.77 16.86 6.81
N LYS A 125 -0.70 17.24 5.52
CA LYS A 125 -1.62 18.23 4.93
C LYS A 125 -2.93 17.64 4.38
N GLU A 126 -2.93 16.39 3.93
CA GLU A 126 -4.09 15.78 3.29
C GLU A 126 -5.00 15.05 4.29
N GLY A 127 -6.09 14.49 3.77
CA GLY A 127 -7.14 13.85 4.56
C GLY A 127 -6.80 12.43 5.03
N PRO A 128 -7.73 11.79 5.78
CA PRO A 128 -7.55 10.45 6.33
C PRO A 128 -7.26 9.35 5.30
N SER A 129 -7.68 9.53 4.04
CA SER A 129 -7.44 8.53 2.99
C SER A 129 -5.95 8.32 2.74
N HIS A 130 -5.19 9.41 2.64
CA HIS A 130 -3.75 9.36 2.36
C HIS A 130 -2.98 8.74 3.53
N ARG A 131 -3.34 9.08 4.78
CA ARG A 131 -2.75 8.46 5.99
C ARG A 131 -3.03 6.96 6.08
N ARG A 132 -4.24 6.52 5.72
CA ARG A 132 -4.57 5.09 5.68
C ARG A 132 -3.78 4.34 4.61
N GLU A 133 -3.70 4.91 3.40
CA GLU A 133 -2.92 4.32 2.31
C GLU A 133 -1.44 4.18 2.69
N PHE A 134 -0.86 5.22 3.31
CA PHE A 134 0.50 5.18 3.82
C PHE A 134 0.69 4.04 4.83
N ILE A 135 -0.11 3.99 5.90
CA ILE A 135 0.03 2.94 6.91
C ILE A 135 -0.20 1.55 6.32
N ASP A 136 -1.18 1.38 5.45
CA ASP A 136 -1.48 0.10 4.81
C ASP A 136 -0.32 -0.38 3.95
N LEU A 137 0.32 0.52 3.21
CA LEU A 137 1.49 0.22 2.40
C LEU A 137 2.68 -0.19 3.27
N GLU A 138 3.01 0.61 4.29
CA GLU A 138 4.13 0.34 5.19
C GLU A 138 3.99 -1.02 5.89
N ILE A 139 2.80 -1.34 6.40
CA ILE A 139 2.54 -2.64 7.02
C ILE A 139 2.61 -3.77 5.99
N SER A 140 2.10 -3.56 4.78
CA SER A 140 2.09 -4.57 3.72
C SER A 140 3.50 -4.91 3.19
N GLN A 141 4.43 -3.96 3.20
CA GLN A 141 5.84 -4.22 2.85
C GLN A 141 6.49 -5.23 3.80
N VAL A 142 6.09 -5.26 5.08
CA VAL A 142 6.70 -6.12 6.10
C VAL A 142 5.84 -7.33 6.49
N SER A 143 4.56 -7.36 6.12
CA SER A 143 3.62 -8.42 6.49
C SER A 143 2.76 -8.87 5.31
N ARG A 144 3.13 -10.02 4.73
CA ARG A 144 2.33 -10.70 3.70
C ARG A 144 0.94 -11.08 4.21
N TYR A 145 0.85 -11.48 5.47
CA TYR A 145 -0.43 -11.79 6.12
C TYR A 145 -1.35 -10.56 6.15
N TYR A 146 -0.83 -9.38 6.52
CA TYR A 146 -1.61 -8.15 6.49
C TYR A 146 -2.05 -7.77 5.07
N ASN A 147 -1.16 -7.85 4.09
CA ASN A 147 -1.52 -7.59 2.68
C ASN A 147 -2.64 -8.53 2.19
N HIS A 148 -2.61 -9.80 2.59
CA HIS A 148 -3.67 -10.76 2.30
C HIS A 148 -5.01 -10.34 2.97
N LEU A 149 -4.97 -9.95 4.25
CA LEU A 149 -6.16 -9.45 4.95
C LEU A 149 -6.73 -8.20 4.26
N LEU A 150 -5.89 -7.24 3.87
CA LEU A 150 -6.32 -6.02 3.20
C LEU A 150 -6.98 -6.33 1.84
N SER A 151 -6.36 -7.21 1.05
CA SER A 151 -6.93 -7.66 -0.23
C SER A 151 -8.28 -8.37 -0.05
N LYS A 152 -8.42 -9.17 1.01
CA LYS A 152 -9.68 -9.84 1.35
C LYS A 152 -10.75 -8.84 1.81
N TYR A 153 -10.36 -7.87 2.65
CA TYR A 153 -11.23 -6.80 3.13
C TYR A 153 -11.79 -5.97 1.96
N ASP A 154 -10.92 -5.53 1.04
CA ASP A 154 -11.31 -4.76 -0.16
C ASP A 154 -12.32 -5.54 -1.02
N HIS A 155 -12.11 -6.84 -1.19
CA HIS A 155 -13.02 -7.69 -1.95
C HIS A 155 -14.39 -7.81 -1.29
N ILE A 156 -14.44 -8.12 0.02
CA ILE A 156 -15.68 -8.23 0.79
C ILE A 156 -16.43 -6.89 0.76
N LEU A 157 -15.72 -5.79 1.01
CA LEU A 157 -16.31 -4.45 1.00
C LEU A 157 -16.94 -4.11 -0.36
N LYS A 158 -16.27 -4.47 -1.46
CA LYS A 158 -16.80 -4.27 -2.81
C LYS A 158 -18.09 -5.09 -3.05
N GLN A 159 -18.13 -6.36 -2.65
CA GLN A 159 -19.33 -7.19 -2.78
C GLN A 159 -20.48 -6.64 -1.95
N ARG A 160 -20.20 -6.26 -0.70
CA ARG A 160 -21.17 -5.63 0.20
C ARG A 160 -21.73 -4.33 -0.38
N ASN A 161 -20.88 -3.44 -0.89
CA ASN A 161 -21.31 -2.16 -1.47
C ASN A 161 -22.16 -2.37 -2.74
N ASN A 162 -21.82 -3.37 -3.57
CA ASN A 162 -22.64 -3.74 -4.72
C ASN A 162 -24.03 -4.24 -4.29
N LEU A 163 -24.10 -5.07 -3.24
CA LEU A 163 -25.36 -5.54 -2.69
C LEU A 163 -26.21 -4.40 -2.12
N LEU A 164 -25.61 -3.50 -1.32
CA LEU A 164 -26.28 -2.30 -0.81
C LEU A 164 -26.91 -1.48 -1.95
N LYS A 165 -26.14 -1.23 -3.02
CA LYS A 165 -26.63 -0.52 -4.20
C LYS A 165 -27.78 -1.26 -4.90
N SER A 166 -27.70 -2.59 -5.00
CA SER A 166 -28.77 -3.39 -5.61
C SER A 166 -30.07 -3.36 -4.79
N ILE A 167 -29.97 -3.32 -3.46
CA ILE A 167 -31.13 -3.23 -2.55
C ILE A 167 -31.77 -1.85 -2.68
N ARG A 168 -30.96 -0.78 -2.68
CA ARG A 168 -31.43 0.58 -2.91
C ARG A 168 -32.18 0.73 -4.23
N ASP A 169 -31.62 0.16 -5.30
CA ASP A 169 -32.21 0.19 -6.64
C ASP A 169 -33.38 -0.81 -6.79
N ARG A 170 -33.82 -1.47 -5.70
CA ARG A 170 -34.89 -2.48 -5.62
C ARG A 170 -34.69 -3.70 -6.54
N LYS A 171 -33.43 -3.99 -6.89
CA LYS A 171 -33.03 -5.16 -7.70
C LYS A 171 -32.78 -6.41 -6.86
N SER A 172 -32.64 -6.26 -5.55
CA SER A 172 -32.48 -7.35 -4.59
C SER A 172 -33.26 -7.05 -3.31
N THR A 173 -33.80 -8.09 -2.68
CA THR A 173 -34.42 -8.04 -1.34
C THR A 173 -33.58 -8.77 -0.29
N ASP A 174 -32.38 -9.22 -0.66
CA ASP A 174 -31.55 -10.10 0.15
C ASP A 174 -30.77 -9.34 1.25
N ARG A 175 -31.51 -8.91 2.27
CA ARG A 175 -30.94 -8.29 3.48
C ARG A 175 -30.22 -9.29 4.37
N GLU A 176 -30.51 -10.58 4.25
CA GLU A 176 -29.84 -11.63 5.04
C GLU A 176 -28.39 -11.79 4.58
N MET A 177 -28.15 -11.74 3.27
CA MET A 177 -26.79 -11.77 2.72
C MET A 177 -25.94 -10.57 3.15
N LEU A 178 -26.54 -9.41 3.46
CA LEU A 178 -25.79 -8.28 4.05
C LEU A 178 -25.20 -8.64 5.41
N SER A 179 -25.93 -9.39 6.25
CA SER A 179 -25.42 -9.83 7.55
C SER A 179 -24.24 -10.79 7.40
N VAL A 180 -24.28 -11.69 6.42
CA VAL A 180 -23.15 -12.58 6.10
C VAL A 180 -21.92 -11.77 5.68
N TRP A 181 -22.10 -10.75 4.84
CA TRP A 181 -20.99 -9.87 4.46
C TRP A 181 -20.48 -9.02 5.62
N ASP A 182 -21.36 -8.53 6.49
CA ASP A 182 -21.00 -7.76 7.69
C ASP A 182 -20.13 -8.60 8.64
N GLU A 183 -20.50 -9.85 8.89
CA GLU A 183 -19.72 -10.77 9.71
C GLU A 183 -18.32 -11.02 9.13
N GLN A 184 -18.23 -11.27 7.82
CA GLN A 184 -16.95 -11.48 7.15
C GLN A 184 -16.09 -10.22 7.14
N LEU A 185 -16.71 -9.05 6.89
CA LEU A 185 -16.02 -7.77 6.87
C LEU A 185 -15.47 -7.42 8.26
N ALA A 186 -16.27 -7.60 9.31
CA ALA A 186 -15.86 -7.37 10.68
C ALA A 186 -14.76 -8.33 11.12
N ALA A 187 -14.83 -9.62 10.74
CA ALA A 187 -13.81 -10.61 11.08
C ALA A 187 -12.43 -10.31 10.48
N VAL A 188 -12.38 -9.75 9.26
CA VAL A 188 -11.11 -9.33 8.62
C VAL A 188 -10.72 -7.93 9.11
N GLY A 189 -11.69 -7.03 9.23
CA GLY A 189 -11.49 -5.64 9.61
C GLY A 189 -10.97 -5.46 11.03
N SER A 190 -11.42 -6.26 12.00
CA SER A 190 -10.92 -6.24 13.38
C SER A 190 -9.41 -6.54 13.43
N LYS A 191 -8.96 -7.55 12.68
CA LYS A 191 -7.52 -7.90 12.55
C LYS A 191 -6.69 -6.77 11.95
N ILE A 192 -7.22 -6.12 10.91
CA ILE A 192 -6.56 -4.96 10.29
C ILE A 192 -6.44 -3.81 11.30
N ILE A 193 -7.52 -3.51 12.03
CA ILE A 193 -7.56 -2.45 13.04
C ILE A 193 -6.53 -2.72 14.14
N LEU A 194 -6.52 -3.94 14.72
CA LEU A 194 -5.55 -4.33 15.74
C LEU A 194 -4.11 -4.15 15.26
N LYS A 195 -3.83 -4.57 14.02
CA LYS A 195 -2.49 -4.44 13.46
C LYS A 195 -2.09 -2.98 13.25
N ARG A 196 -3.01 -2.12 12.79
CA ARG A 196 -2.77 -0.67 12.66
C ARG A 196 -2.49 -0.03 14.01
N ILE A 197 -3.26 -0.37 15.05
CA ILE A 197 -3.04 0.14 16.42
C ILE A 197 -1.65 -0.25 16.91
N GLU A 198 -1.28 -1.54 16.79
CA GLU A 198 0.04 -2.04 17.20
C GLU A 198 1.17 -1.24 16.52
N VAL A 199 1.04 -0.99 15.22
CA VAL A 199 2.05 -0.27 14.43
C VAL A 199 2.09 1.21 14.77
N ILE A 200 0.94 1.86 14.95
CA ILE A 200 0.87 3.28 15.32
C ILE A 200 1.42 3.51 16.73
N ASP A 201 1.17 2.62 17.68
CA ASP A 201 1.73 2.73 19.04
C ASP A 201 3.27 2.62 19.02
N LYS A 202 3.83 1.75 18.15
CA LYS A 202 5.28 1.68 17.92
C LYS A 202 5.80 2.96 17.25
N LEU A 203 5.13 3.43 16.20
CA LEU A 203 5.48 4.65 15.48
C LEU A 203 5.42 5.88 16.38
N LYS A 204 4.46 5.99 17.28
CA LYS A 204 4.31 7.10 18.24
C LYS A 204 5.60 7.33 19.03
N ILE A 205 6.22 6.26 19.52
CA ILE A 205 7.46 6.36 20.29
C ILE A 205 8.61 6.87 19.40
N LEU A 206 8.78 6.27 18.22
CA LEU A 206 9.88 6.59 17.31
C LEU A 206 9.75 8.01 16.71
N ALA A 207 8.54 8.39 16.32
CA ALA A 207 8.24 9.69 15.73
C ALA A 207 8.47 10.81 16.75
N ARG A 208 8.03 10.63 18.00
CA ARG A 208 8.28 11.57 19.10
C ARG A 208 9.77 11.74 19.37
N LEU A 209 10.53 10.64 19.45
CA LEU A 209 11.98 10.71 19.66
C LEU A 209 12.69 11.43 18.50
N SER A 210 12.28 11.14 17.26
CA SER A 210 12.85 11.75 16.07
C SER A 210 12.57 13.25 16.01
N GLN A 211 11.32 13.68 16.26
CA GLN A 211 10.98 15.09 16.27
C GLN A 211 11.70 15.84 17.39
N ARG A 212 11.73 15.30 18.62
CA ARG A 212 12.46 15.95 19.72
C ARG A 212 13.94 16.14 19.39
N LYS A 213 14.56 15.21 18.66
CA LYS A 213 15.95 15.36 18.20
C LYS A 213 16.10 16.50 17.19
N ILE A 214 15.16 16.65 16.26
CA ILE A 214 15.18 17.69 15.22
C ILE A 214 14.90 19.08 15.81
N THR A 215 13.96 19.16 16.76
CA THR A 215 13.50 20.43 17.35
C THR A 215 14.24 20.79 18.64
N GLU A 216 15.30 20.06 18.99
CA GLU A 216 16.04 20.24 20.26
C GLU A 216 15.12 20.22 21.50
N GLY A 217 14.12 19.34 21.48
CA GLY A 217 13.16 19.14 22.57
C GLY A 217 12.06 20.20 22.68
N LYS A 218 11.98 21.17 21.77
CA LYS A 218 10.96 22.24 21.78
C LYS A 218 9.54 21.77 21.46
N GLU A 219 9.40 20.68 20.71
CA GLU A 219 8.09 20.12 20.32
C GLU A 219 7.95 18.66 20.77
N ASN A 220 6.70 18.23 20.96
CA ASN A 220 6.35 16.85 21.29
C ASN A 220 5.24 16.34 20.36
N LEU A 221 5.61 15.49 19.41
CA LEU A 221 4.68 14.88 18.47
C LEU A 221 3.90 13.77 19.15
N GLU A 222 2.59 13.86 19.06
CA GLU A 222 1.67 12.81 19.45
C GLU A 222 0.98 12.24 18.22
N LEU A 223 0.81 10.92 18.22
CA LEU A 223 0.07 10.19 17.21
C LEU A 223 -1.05 9.42 17.91
N GLU A 224 -2.22 9.45 17.31
CA GLU A 224 -3.39 8.71 17.78
C GLU A 224 -4.09 8.03 16.61
N TYR A 225 -4.55 6.81 16.84
CA TYR A 225 -5.38 6.09 15.89
C TYR A 225 -6.84 6.39 16.20
N ASP A 226 -7.43 7.26 15.40
CA ASP A 226 -8.85 7.58 15.48
C ASP A 226 -9.68 6.48 14.80
N ILE A 227 -10.59 5.89 15.57
CA ILE A 227 -11.42 4.75 15.16
C ILE A 227 -12.89 5.13 15.24
N SER A 228 -13.62 4.88 14.15
CA SER A 228 -15.03 5.22 14.02
C SER A 228 -15.98 4.20 14.68
N LEU A 229 -15.53 3.49 15.71
CA LEU A 229 -16.30 2.51 16.47
C LEU A 229 -16.64 3.09 17.84
N ASN A 230 -17.94 3.17 18.15
CA ASN A 230 -18.40 3.61 19.46
C ASN A 230 -17.94 2.61 20.54
N ASN A 231 -17.66 3.11 21.74
CA ASN A 231 -17.21 2.30 22.90
C ASN A 231 -15.89 1.53 22.69
N PHE A 232 -15.10 1.90 21.67
CA PHE A 232 -13.79 1.31 21.48
C PHE A 232 -12.85 1.63 22.66
N SER A 233 -12.09 0.63 23.08
CA SER A 233 -10.96 0.76 24.00
C SER A 233 -9.78 -0.05 23.49
N LYS A 234 -8.56 0.47 23.69
CA LYS A 234 -7.32 -0.22 23.31
C LYS A 234 -7.10 -1.56 24.04
N LYS A 235 -7.88 -1.85 25.08
CA LYS A 235 -7.83 -3.10 25.84
C LYS A 235 -8.68 -4.23 25.25
N LEU A 236 -9.51 -3.93 24.24
CA LEU A 236 -10.39 -4.91 23.62
C LEU A 236 -9.57 -5.95 22.84
N GLY A 237 -9.97 -7.21 22.95
CA GLY A 237 -9.45 -8.28 22.11
C GLY A 237 -10.07 -8.27 20.72
N GLU A 238 -9.64 -9.22 19.89
CA GLU A 238 -10.16 -9.36 18.52
C GLU A 238 -11.65 -9.67 18.49
N ALA A 239 -12.14 -10.48 19.43
CA ALA A 239 -13.54 -10.91 19.50
C ALA A 239 -14.46 -9.73 19.83
N GLU A 240 -14.15 -8.97 20.88
CA GLU A 240 -14.94 -7.82 21.29
C GLU A 240 -14.90 -6.71 20.24
N LEU A 241 -13.73 -6.50 19.61
CA LEU A 241 -13.61 -5.52 18.52
C LEU A 241 -14.44 -5.93 17.30
N ARG A 242 -14.50 -7.23 16.98
CA ARG A 242 -15.34 -7.75 15.89
C ARG A 242 -16.81 -7.50 16.18
N GLU A 243 -17.28 -7.76 17.40
CA GLU A 243 -18.66 -7.50 17.80
C GLU A 243 -19.02 -6.02 17.67
N LEU A 244 -18.19 -5.12 18.22
CA LEU A 244 -18.39 -3.67 18.07
C LEU A 244 -18.41 -3.21 16.60
N PHE A 245 -17.62 -3.85 15.75
CA PHE A 245 -17.62 -3.55 14.31
C PHE A 245 -18.96 -3.96 13.69
N ILE A 246 -19.43 -5.19 13.95
CA ILE A 246 -20.73 -5.67 13.45
C ILE A 246 -21.85 -4.72 13.91
N ASP A 247 -21.88 -4.36 15.19
CA ASP A 247 -22.88 -3.43 15.73
C ASP A 247 -22.85 -2.07 15.02
N SER A 248 -21.64 -1.55 14.73
CA SER A 248 -21.49 -0.30 13.98
C SER A 248 -22.01 -0.40 12.55
N LEU A 249 -21.80 -1.53 11.86
CA LEU A 249 -22.31 -1.77 10.51
C LEU A 249 -23.83 -1.86 10.50
N ILE A 250 -24.42 -2.57 11.45
CA ILE A 250 -25.87 -2.71 11.59
C ILE A 250 -26.50 -1.34 11.87
N ALA A 251 -25.94 -0.56 12.81
CA ALA A 251 -26.45 0.75 13.17
C ALA A 251 -26.44 1.75 12.00
N LYS A 252 -25.50 1.60 11.05
CA LYS A 252 -25.38 2.46 9.87
C LYS A 252 -26.09 1.90 8.63
N ARG A 253 -26.63 0.69 8.68
CA ARG A 253 -27.09 -0.06 7.50
C ARG A 253 -28.14 0.69 6.68
N ASP A 254 -29.20 1.21 7.31
CA ASP A 254 -30.25 1.91 6.57
C ASP A 254 -29.77 3.25 5.99
N GLN A 255 -28.85 3.94 6.69
CA GLN A 255 -28.17 5.12 6.15
C GLN A 255 -27.29 4.75 4.95
N GLU A 256 -26.63 3.60 4.97
CA GLU A 256 -25.80 3.14 3.84
C GLU A 256 -26.62 2.68 2.64
N ILE A 257 -27.79 2.06 2.86
CA ILE A 257 -28.72 1.69 1.79
C ILE A 257 -29.29 2.94 1.12
N SER A 258 -29.51 4.03 1.86
CA SER A 258 -30.09 5.26 1.31
C SER A 258 -29.10 6.17 0.56
N ARG A 259 -27.78 5.96 0.72
CA ARG A 259 -26.73 6.68 -0.03
C ARG A 259 -26.56 6.16 -1.45
#